data_AF-A0A3B4CD97-F1
#
_entry.id   AF-A0A3B4CD97-F1
#
_cell.length_a   1.000
_cell.length_b   1.000
_cell.length_c   1.000
_cell.angle_alpha   90.00
_cell.angle_beta   90.00
_cell.angle_gamma   90.00
#
_symmetry.space_group_name_H-M   'P 1'
#
loop_
_entity.id
_entity.type
_entity.pdbx_description
1 polymer ?
#
loop_
_entity_poly.entity_id
_entity_poly.type
_entity_poly.pdbx_seq_one_letter_code
_entity_poly.pdbx_strand_id
1 'polypeptide(L)'
;NDLLSRVFLPRGELTYVRRQSSTSATNMTESQNACSTKAGQGGLRKISSTGEPSPCPIPGVGPGVLEMRVKEGSKIRNILGFAMSRLQGEGHVVPVTQVVFTGMGRAITKTITCAEIVKRKVRGLHQVSKLQYRTVREVWQSQEDEEVQMTVLKNVPAIYILLSKEPLDPQELGYQSPAETGSSLEEQKSGDATEVSGKRPLSPTIKCNFQVI
;
A
#
# COMPACT_ATOMS: atom_id res chain seq x y z
N ASN A 1 -22.52 -31.85 17.73
CA ASN A 1 -22.36 -33.03 16.86
C ASN A 1 -22.42 -32.58 15.42
N ASP A 2 -21.30 -32.84 14.75
CA ASP A 2 -20.99 -32.79 13.32
C ASP A 2 -21.00 -31.42 12.61
N LEU A 3 -19.85 -30.84 12.27
CA LEU A 3 -18.76 -31.21 11.33
C LEU A 3 -19.04 -30.77 9.88
N LEU A 4 -18.25 -29.76 9.49
CA LEU A 4 -17.66 -29.48 8.17
C LEU A 4 -18.57 -29.30 6.95
N SER A 5 -18.42 -28.15 6.31
CA SER A 5 -17.52 -28.11 5.14
C SER A 5 -17.05 -26.69 4.84
N ARG A 6 -15.72 -26.52 4.90
CA ARG A 6 -15.00 -25.43 4.25
C ARG A 6 -15.18 -25.59 2.75
N VAL A 7 -15.82 -24.63 2.10
CA VAL A 7 -15.72 -24.50 0.65
C VAL A 7 -14.58 -23.53 0.36
N PHE A 8 -13.46 -24.09 -0.09
CA PHE A 8 -12.40 -23.37 -0.76
C PHE A 8 -12.86 -23.16 -2.20
N LEU A 9 -13.22 -21.92 -2.58
CA LEU A 9 -13.38 -21.56 -3.99
C LEU A 9 -12.11 -20.84 -4.46
N PRO A 10 -11.33 -21.40 -5.41
CA PRO A 10 -10.34 -20.64 -6.13
C PRO A 10 -11.05 -19.81 -7.21
N ARG A 11 -10.52 -18.61 -7.45
CA ARG A 11 -10.89 -17.65 -8.53
C ARG A 11 -12.11 -16.76 -8.25
N GLY A 12 -11.80 -15.53 -7.86
CA GLY A 12 -12.16 -14.34 -8.65
C GLY A 12 -13.61 -14.10 -9.06
N GLU A 13 -14.62 -14.58 -8.33
CA GLU A 13 -16.03 -14.31 -8.65
C GLU A 13 -16.67 -13.37 -7.62
N LEU A 14 -17.27 -12.29 -8.14
CA LEU A 14 -18.00 -11.29 -7.37
C LEU A 14 -19.30 -11.93 -6.86
N THR A 15 -19.39 -12.26 -5.58
CA THR A 15 -20.64 -12.80 -5.02
C THR A 15 -21.62 -11.66 -4.72
N TYR A 16 -22.67 -11.57 -5.54
CA TYR A 16 -23.84 -10.71 -5.31
C TYR A 16 -24.76 -11.39 -4.28
N VAL A 17 -24.74 -10.92 -3.04
CA VAL A 17 -25.67 -11.39 -2.00
C VAL A 17 -26.79 -10.38 -1.87
N ARG A 18 -27.92 -10.63 -2.55
CA ARG A 18 -29.18 -9.92 -2.30
C ARG A 18 -29.80 -10.50 -1.04
N ARG A 19 -29.73 -9.75 0.07
CA ARG A 19 -30.49 -10.09 1.27
C ARG A 19 -31.96 -9.79 0.99
N GLN A 20 -32.76 -10.81 0.68
CA GLN A 20 -34.21 -10.68 0.78
C GLN A 20 -34.57 -10.69 2.25
N SER A 21 -35.07 -9.57 2.76
CA SER A 21 -35.83 -9.55 4.01
C SER A 21 -37.13 -10.31 3.77
N SER A 22 -37.23 -11.51 4.34
CA SER A 22 -38.48 -12.26 4.43
C SER A 22 -39.40 -11.56 5.42
N THR A 23 -40.42 -10.86 4.92
CA THR A 23 -41.62 -10.54 5.69
C THR A 23 -42.74 -11.52 5.31
N SER A 24 -43.34 -12.06 6.37
CA SER A 24 -44.50 -12.93 6.53
C SER A 24 -45.41 -13.14 5.32
N ALA A 25 -45.63 -14.41 4.98
CA ALA A 25 -46.67 -14.86 4.06
C ALA A 25 -48.07 -14.58 4.60
N THR A 26 -48.92 -13.93 3.81
CA THR A 26 -50.37 -14.16 3.77
C THR A 26 -50.85 -14.04 2.31
N ASN A 27 -51.75 -14.93 1.94
CA ASN A 27 -52.08 -15.34 0.57
C ASN A 27 -53.04 -14.38 -0.17
N MET A 28 -52.76 -14.24 -1.48
CA MET A 28 -53.69 -14.26 -2.62
C MET A 28 -54.79 -13.18 -2.73
N THR A 29 -54.66 -12.28 -3.69
CA THR A 29 -55.52 -12.28 -4.90
C THR A 29 -55.01 -11.29 -5.96
N GLU A 30 -55.23 -11.70 -7.19
CA GLU A 30 -54.79 -11.16 -8.48
C GLU A 30 -55.52 -9.86 -8.85
N SER A 31 -54.78 -8.83 -9.28
CA SER A 31 -55.28 -7.88 -10.27
C SER A 31 -54.15 -7.15 -10.98
N GLN A 32 -54.26 -7.17 -12.29
CA GLN A 32 -53.34 -6.60 -13.26
C GLN A 32 -53.32 -5.08 -13.11
N ASN A 33 -52.12 -4.49 -13.01
CA ASN A 33 -51.89 -3.12 -13.46
C ASN A 33 -50.45 -2.96 -13.91
N ALA A 34 -50.31 -2.60 -15.19
CA ALA A 34 -49.07 -2.20 -15.80
C ALA A 34 -48.51 -0.96 -15.07
N CYS A 35 -47.31 -1.09 -14.52
CA CYS A 35 -46.49 0.07 -14.24
C CYS A 35 -45.16 -0.13 -14.97
N SER A 36 -45.05 0.48 -16.15
CA SER A 36 -43.75 0.82 -16.72
C SER A 36 -43.08 1.83 -15.81
N THR A 37 -42.40 1.37 -14.77
CA THR A 37 -41.33 2.17 -14.16
C THR A 37 -40.10 1.98 -15.03
N LYS A 38 -39.83 3.01 -15.84
CA LYS A 38 -38.52 3.24 -16.42
C LYS A 38 -37.47 2.94 -15.36
N ALA A 39 -36.55 2.03 -15.66
CA ALA A 39 -35.33 1.86 -14.89
C ALA A 39 -34.55 3.18 -14.97
N GLY A 40 -34.82 4.09 -14.03
CA GLY A 40 -33.91 5.15 -13.71
C GLY A 40 -32.58 4.49 -13.40
N GLN A 41 -31.51 4.99 -14.01
CA GLN A 41 -30.16 4.59 -13.65
C GLN A 41 -29.88 5.13 -12.24
N GLY A 42 -30.44 4.48 -11.22
CA GLY A 42 -30.20 4.80 -9.82
C GLY A 42 -28.73 4.53 -9.51
N GLY A 43 -27.97 5.60 -9.30
CA GLY A 43 -26.55 5.51 -8.95
C GLY A 43 -26.35 4.93 -7.55
N LEU A 44 -25.31 4.12 -7.37
CA LEU A 44 -24.83 3.73 -6.05
C LEU A 44 -23.73 4.69 -5.60
N ARG A 45 -23.86 5.26 -4.40
CA ARG A 45 -22.81 6.08 -3.77
C ARG A 45 -22.04 5.27 -2.72
N LYS A 46 -20.71 5.36 -2.73
CA LYS A 46 -19.88 4.75 -1.69
C LYS A 46 -19.90 5.63 -0.44
N ILE A 47 -20.41 5.11 0.66
CA ILE A 47 -20.54 5.86 1.93
C ILE A 47 -19.48 5.49 2.96
N SER A 48 -18.91 4.27 2.88
CA SER A 48 -17.81 3.89 3.77
C SER A 48 -16.83 2.92 3.13
N SER A 49 -15.60 2.93 3.63
CA SER A 49 -14.51 2.03 3.24
C SER A 49 -13.69 1.69 4.47
N THR A 50 -13.78 0.46 4.95
CA THR A 50 -13.03 0.01 6.14
C THR A 50 -12.15 -1.17 5.76
N GLY A 51 -10.86 -1.09 6.08
CA GLY A 51 -9.94 -2.21 5.91
C GLY A 51 -9.95 -3.10 7.14
N GLU A 52 -9.99 -4.42 6.94
CA GLU A 52 -9.84 -5.37 8.03
C GLU A 52 -8.42 -5.30 8.63
N PRO A 53 -8.28 -5.44 9.97
CA PRO A 53 -6.97 -5.47 10.60
C PRO A 53 -6.21 -6.71 10.13
N SER A 54 -5.02 -6.51 9.59
CA SER A 54 -4.12 -7.59 9.18
C SER A 54 -2.74 -7.33 9.79
N PRO A 55 -2.08 -8.37 10.34
CA PRO A 55 -0.75 -8.22 10.91
C PRO A 55 0.26 -7.75 9.85
N CYS A 56 1.32 -7.09 10.30
CA CYS A 56 2.46 -6.76 9.45
C CYS A 56 3.12 -8.07 8.97
N PRO A 57 3.32 -8.28 7.66
CA PRO A 57 3.92 -9.51 7.13
C PRO A 57 5.44 -9.53 7.25
N ILE A 58 6.08 -8.46 7.76
CA ILE A 58 7.53 -8.39 7.93
C ILE A 58 7.89 -9.10 9.25
N PRO A 59 8.71 -10.18 9.20
CA PRO A 59 9.18 -10.86 10.40
C PRO A 59 10.12 -9.98 11.23
N GLY A 60 10.21 -10.22 12.54
CA GLY A 60 11.27 -9.64 13.38
C GLY A 60 11.19 -8.12 13.61
N VAL A 61 10.04 -7.50 13.36
CA VAL A 61 9.82 -6.09 13.66
C VAL A 61 9.85 -5.88 15.18
N GLY A 62 10.87 -5.19 15.68
CA GLY A 62 11.11 -5.02 17.11
C GLY A 62 10.10 -4.08 17.81
N PRO A 63 9.94 -4.18 19.14
CA PRO A 63 9.20 -3.20 19.91
C PRO A 63 9.89 -1.83 19.78
N GLY A 64 9.18 -0.83 19.23
CA GLY A 64 9.74 0.51 18.99
C GLY A 64 9.94 0.87 17.51
N VAL A 65 9.53 0.00 16.58
CA VAL A 65 9.43 0.39 15.16
C VAL A 65 8.48 1.57 15.00
N LEU A 66 8.83 2.50 14.11
CA LEU A 66 7.90 3.56 13.70
C LEU A 66 7.00 3.07 12.56
N GLU A 67 5.68 3.01 12.76
CA GLU A 67 4.73 2.69 11.68
C GLU A 67 4.21 3.95 10.97
N MET A 68 4.46 4.04 9.66
CA MET A 68 4.04 5.15 8.80
C MET A 68 2.99 4.69 7.80
N ARG A 69 1.71 5.00 8.07
CA ARG A 69 0.59 4.66 7.17
C ARG A 69 0.38 5.73 6.10
N VAL A 70 0.70 5.39 4.86
CA VAL A 70 0.53 6.26 3.70
C VAL A 70 -0.85 6.00 3.07
N LYS A 71 -1.64 7.07 2.99
CA LYS A 71 -2.97 7.10 2.36
C LYS A 71 -2.95 8.02 1.15
N GLU A 72 -4.01 7.93 0.34
CA GLU A 72 -4.23 8.81 -0.81
C GLU A 72 -4.23 10.30 -0.42
N GLY A 73 -4.81 10.66 0.73
CA GLY A 73 -4.81 12.03 1.26
C GLY A 73 -3.51 12.46 1.96
N SER A 74 -2.57 11.55 2.22
CA SER A 74 -1.37 11.89 3.00
C SER A 74 -0.47 12.87 2.26
N LYS A 75 -0.01 13.91 2.97
CA LYS A 75 0.93 14.90 2.46
C LYS A 75 2.36 14.36 2.60
N ILE A 76 3.05 14.21 1.46
CA ILE A 76 4.40 13.64 1.40
C ILE A 76 5.37 14.40 2.33
N ARG A 77 5.33 15.74 2.32
CA ARG A 77 6.18 16.57 3.19
C ARG A 77 6.03 16.22 4.67
N ASN A 78 4.80 15.98 5.14
CA ASN A 78 4.54 15.67 6.54
C ASN A 78 5.04 14.26 6.89
N ILE A 79 4.78 13.28 6.02
CA ILE A 79 5.27 11.90 6.19
C ILE A 79 6.80 11.91 6.29
N LEU A 80 7.46 12.54 5.33
CA LEU A 80 8.91 12.56 5.27
C LEU A 80 9.49 13.32 6.46
N GLY A 81 8.98 14.51 6.77
CA GLY A 81 9.47 15.32 7.89
C GLY A 81 9.42 14.56 9.21
N PHE A 82 8.30 13.88 9.48
CA PHE A 82 8.15 13.07 10.68
C PHE A 82 9.07 11.84 10.69
N ALA A 83 9.12 11.08 9.59
CA ALA A 83 9.97 9.89 9.50
C ALA A 83 11.46 10.23 9.67
N MET A 84 11.93 11.30 9.03
CA MET A 84 13.32 11.75 9.11
C MET A 84 13.68 12.24 10.50
N SER A 85 12.85 13.09 11.12
CA SER A 85 13.09 13.57 12.50
C SER A 85 13.23 12.41 13.48
N ARG A 86 12.38 11.38 13.37
CA ARG A 86 12.45 10.18 14.21
C ARG A 86 13.65 9.29 13.91
N LEU A 87 14.01 9.11 12.64
CA LEU A 87 15.17 8.28 12.26
C LEU A 87 16.51 8.97 12.59
N GLN A 88 16.61 10.28 12.39
CA GLN A 88 17.86 11.04 12.58
C GLN A 88 18.03 11.51 14.02
N GLY A 89 16.97 11.48 14.85
CA GLY A 89 17.03 11.96 16.24
C GLY A 89 17.10 13.47 16.33
N GLU A 90 16.39 14.17 15.44
CA GLU A 90 16.30 15.63 15.49
C GLU A 90 15.32 16.07 16.59
N GLY A 91 15.76 16.98 17.46
CA GLY A 91 15.02 17.39 18.66
C GLY A 91 15.29 16.46 19.86
N HIS A 92 14.78 16.81 21.04
CA HIS A 92 14.92 16.04 22.29
C HIS A 92 14.14 14.70 22.30
N VAL A 93 14.12 13.99 21.17
CA VAL A 93 13.31 12.80 20.93
C VAL A 93 14.22 11.60 20.69
N VAL A 94 13.95 10.49 21.38
CA VAL A 94 14.72 9.25 21.23
C VAL A 94 14.62 8.76 19.77
N PRO A 95 15.74 8.61 19.05
CA PRO A 95 15.74 8.16 17.66
C PRO A 95 15.26 6.72 17.56
N VAL A 96 14.54 6.43 16.48
CA VAL A 96 14.18 5.05 16.12
C VAL A 96 15.21 4.49 15.15
N THR A 97 15.48 3.19 15.25
CA THR A 97 16.38 2.48 14.33
C THR A 97 15.64 1.95 13.11
N GLN A 98 14.31 1.83 13.20
CA GLN A 98 13.48 1.20 12.19
C GLN A 98 12.20 1.99 11.91
N VAL A 99 11.79 2.02 10.65
CA VAL A 99 10.50 2.55 10.20
C VAL A 99 9.86 1.61 9.18
N VAL A 100 8.55 1.42 9.27
CA VAL A 100 7.76 0.66 8.30
C VAL A 100 6.81 1.61 7.59
N PHE A 101 6.95 1.74 6.27
CA PHE A 101 5.97 2.42 5.43
C PHE A 101 4.94 1.43 4.91
N THR A 102 3.67 1.69 5.18
CA THR A 102 2.55 0.86 4.71
C THR A 102 1.64 1.67 3.82
N GLY A 103 1.28 1.13 2.65
CA GLY A 103 0.26 1.72 1.80
C GLY A 103 -0.48 0.70 0.98
N MET A 104 -1.69 1.06 0.57
CA MET A 104 -2.60 0.16 -0.13
C MET A 104 -3.29 0.83 -1.32
N GLY A 105 -3.61 0.04 -2.33
CA GLY A 105 -4.28 0.51 -3.56
C GLY A 105 -3.55 1.72 -4.17
N ARG A 106 -4.28 2.83 -4.34
CA ARG A 106 -3.76 4.07 -4.93
C ARG A 106 -2.61 4.72 -4.14
N ALA A 107 -2.39 4.33 -2.88
CA ALA A 107 -1.30 4.87 -2.07
C ALA A 107 0.05 4.13 -2.25
N ILE A 108 0.09 2.99 -2.94
CA ILE A 108 1.31 2.17 -3.10
C ILE A 108 2.46 2.99 -3.68
N THR A 109 2.24 3.65 -4.83
CA THR A 109 3.28 4.46 -5.49
C THR A 109 3.81 5.56 -4.58
N LYS A 110 2.93 6.21 -3.82
CA LYS A 110 3.32 7.24 -2.84
C LYS A 110 4.17 6.64 -1.71
N THR A 111 3.85 5.43 -1.26
CA THR A 111 4.57 4.71 -0.21
C THR A 111 5.99 4.39 -0.65
N ILE A 112 6.14 3.85 -1.86
CA ILE A 112 7.45 3.59 -2.48
C ILE A 112 8.23 4.89 -2.59
N THR A 113 7.61 5.96 -3.11
CA THR A 113 8.23 7.28 -3.22
C THR A 113 8.74 7.81 -1.88
N CYS A 114 7.96 7.65 -0.81
CA CYS A 114 8.39 8.05 0.54
C CYS A 114 9.63 7.27 0.99
N ALA A 115 9.64 5.94 0.83
CA ALA A 115 10.78 5.11 1.19
C ALA A 115 12.04 5.48 0.39
N GLU A 116 11.92 5.70 -0.92
CA GLU A 116 13.05 6.09 -1.78
C GLU A 116 13.62 7.47 -1.41
N ILE A 117 12.79 8.42 -1.00
CA ILE A 117 13.28 9.72 -0.52
C ILE A 117 14.03 9.55 0.80
N VAL A 118 13.51 8.74 1.72
CA VAL A 118 14.16 8.48 3.01
C VAL A 118 15.53 7.81 2.80
N LYS A 119 15.64 6.79 1.95
CA LYS A 119 16.92 6.12 1.64
C LYS A 119 17.97 7.05 1.03
N ARG A 120 17.55 8.06 0.25
CA ARG A 120 18.49 9.07 -0.30
C ARG A 120 19.02 10.03 0.76
N LYS A 121 18.20 10.33 1.78
CA LYS A 121 18.53 11.30 2.83
C LYS A 121 19.22 10.66 4.04
N VAL A 122 18.90 9.41 4.35
CA VAL A 122 19.49 8.63 5.44
C VAL A 122 20.24 7.46 4.82
N ARG A 123 21.57 7.50 4.90
CA ARG A 123 22.45 6.46 4.35
C ARG A 123 22.48 5.24 5.25
N GLY A 124 22.95 4.11 4.71
CA GLY A 124 23.12 2.87 5.48
C GLY A 124 21.82 2.14 5.82
N LEU A 125 20.70 2.46 5.17
CA LEU A 125 19.43 1.79 5.46
C LEU A 125 19.30 0.47 4.71
N HIS A 126 19.20 -0.63 5.47
CA HIS A 126 18.74 -1.93 5.00
C HIS A 126 17.24 -1.86 4.72
N GLN A 127 16.78 -2.58 3.70
CA GLN A 127 15.37 -2.60 3.33
C GLN A 127 14.84 -4.02 3.25
N VAL A 128 13.60 -4.25 3.69
CA VAL A 128 12.80 -5.42 3.34
C VAL A 128 11.43 -4.95 2.84
N SER A 129 11.02 -5.41 1.66
CA SER A 129 9.70 -5.11 1.07
C SER A 129 8.84 -6.35 0.97
N LYS A 130 7.58 -6.25 1.44
CA LYS A 130 6.58 -7.33 1.36
C LYS A 130 5.31 -6.84 0.70
N LEU A 131 4.67 -7.74 -0.05
CA LEU A 131 3.37 -7.53 -0.69
C LEU A 131 2.33 -8.44 -0.07
N GLN A 132 1.10 -7.95 0.06
CA GLN A 132 -0.02 -8.73 0.57
C GLN A 132 -1.33 -8.16 0.02
N TYR A 133 -2.36 -9.00 -0.15
CA TYR A 133 -3.72 -8.50 -0.31
C TYR A 133 -4.37 -8.25 1.05
N ARG A 134 -5.09 -7.14 1.17
CA ARG A 134 -5.96 -6.82 2.31
C ARG A 134 -7.41 -6.74 1.86
N THR A 135 -8.30 -7.30 2.67
CA THR A 135 -9.74 -7.19 2.44
C THR A 135 -10.25 -5.82 2.90
N VAL A 136 -10.94 -5.12 2.01
CA VAL A 136 -11.61 -3.85 2.28
C VAL A 136 -13.12 -4.05 2.14
N ARG A 137 -13.85 -3.69 3.19
CA ARG A 137 -15.30 -3.63 3.22
C ARG A 137 -15.76 -2.26 2.74
N GLU A 138 -16.46 -2.22 1.62
CA GLU A 138 -17.09 -1.01 1.11
C GLU A 138 -18.60 -1.09 1.30
N VAL A 139 -19.19 -0.07 1.92
CA VAL A 139 -20.64 0.07 2.02
C VAL A 139 -21.08 1.08 0.96
N TRP A 140 -21.99 0.64 0.12
CA TRP A 140 -22.62 1.38 -0.95
C TRP A 140 -24.09 1.58 -0.62
N GLN A 141 -24.63 2.75 -0.92
CA GLN A 141 -26.01 3.13 -0.66
C GLN A 141 -26.66 3.56 -1.97
N SER A 142 -27.93 3.21 -2.17
CA SER A 142 -28.71 3.74 -3.29
C SER A 142 -28.89 5.25 -3.14
N GLN A 143 -28.79 5.97 -4.25
CA GLN A 143 -29.05 7.40 -4.27
C GLN A 143 -30.55 7.74 -4.24
N GLU A 144 -31.41 6.80 -4.64
CA GLU A 144 -32.87 6.98 -4.67
C GLU A 144 -33.54 6.53 -3.36
N ASP A 145 -32.91 5.60 -2.64
CA ASP A 145 -33.43 5.03 -1.39
C ASP A 145 -32.30 4.82 -0.38
N GLU A 146 -32.29 5.62 0.68
CA GLU A 146 -31.26 5.58 1.70
C GLU A 146 -31.30 4.31 2.57
N GLU A 147 -32.42 3.59 2.62
CA GLU A 147 -32.54 2.33 3.37
C GLU A 147 -31.86 1.17 2.63
N VAL A 148 -31.68 1.28 1.31
CA VAL A 148 -31.05 0.25 0.48
C VAL A 148 -29.52 0.38 0.53
N GLN A 149 -28.89 -0.54 1.27
CA GLN A 149 -27.43 -0.65 1.38
C GLN A 149 -26.90 -1.99 0.88
N MET A 150 -25.73 -1.95 0.24
CA MET A 150 -24.97 -3.12 -0.21
C MET A 150 -23.55 -3.07 0.36
N THR A 151 -23.06 -4.20 0.84
CA THR A 151 -21.66 -4.37 1.25
C THR A 151 -20.89 -5.15 0.19
N VAL A 152 -19.74 -4.62 -0.23
CA VAL A 152 -18.82 -5.29 -1.15
C VAL A 152 -17.48 -5.51 -0.45
N LEU A 153 -16.96 -6.73 -0.51
CA LEU A 153 -15.60 -7.05 -0.05
C LEU A 153 -14.65 -7.00 -1.25
N LYS A 154 -13.56 -6.24 -1.13
CA LYS A 154 -12.54 -6.09 -2.17
C LYS A 154 -11.19 -6.50 -1.64
N ASN A 155 -10.47 -7.30 -2.42
CA ASN A 155 -9.04 -7.56 -2.17
C ASN A 155 -8.23 -6.42 -2.77
N VAL A 156 -7.56 -5.65 -1.91
CA VAL A 156 -6.74 -4.50 -2.30
C VAL A 156 -5.28 -4.83 -2.04
N PRO A 157 -4.38 -4.67 -3.03
CA PRO A 157 -2.96 -4.89 -2.80
C PRO A 157 -2.42 -3.87 -1.79
N ALA A 158 -1.51 -4.33 -0.96
CA ALA A 158 -0.80 -3.55 0.03
C ALA A 158 0.70 -3.85 -0.03
N ILE A 159 1.50 -2.81 0.19
CA ILE A 159 2.95 -2.89 0.29
C ILE A 159 3.38 -2.47 1.69
N TYR A 160 4.40 -3.15 2.20
CA TYR A 160 5.08 -2.84 3.45
C TYR A 160 6.56 -2.74 3.16
N ILE A 161 7.18 -1.62 3.54
CA ILE A 161 8.61 -1.37 3.33
C ILE A 161 9.21 -1.06 4.69
N LEU A 162 9.97 -2.00 5.23
CA LEU A 162 10.82 -1.78 6.40
C LEU A 162 12.13 -1.14 5.94
N LEU A 163 12.51 -0.04 6.60
CA LEU A 163 13.85 0.52 6.54
C LEU A 163 14.49 0.43 7.93
N SER A 164 15.71 -0.12 7.99
CA SER A 164 16.43 -0.38 9.24
C SER A 164 17.86 0.16 9.15
N LYS A 165 18.34 0.81 10.21
CA LYS A 165 19.76 1.14 10.37
C LYS A 165 20.58 -0.09 10.76
N GLU A 166 19.97 -1.00 11.50
CA GLU A 166 20.60 -2.26 11.87
C GLU A 166 20.52 -3.26 10.71
N PRO A 167 21.54 -4.12 10.53
CA PRO A 167 21.51 -5.19 9.54
C PRO A 167 20.26 -6.06 9.68
N LEU A 168 19.66 -6.40 8.55
CA LEU A 168 18.57 -7.37 8.44
C LEU A 168 19.12 -8.67 7.83
N ASP A 169 18.37 -9.77 7.96
CA ASP A 169 18.74 -11.05 7.35
C ASP A 169 18.85 -10.91 5.82
N PRO A 170 20.04 -11.11 5.22
CA PRO A 170 20.21 -11.03 3.77
C PRO A 170 19.46 -12.11 2.99
N GLN A 171 19.05 -13.21 3.64
CA GLN A 171 18.28 -14.29 3.02
C GLN A 171 16.77 -14.01 3.03
N GLU A 172 16.31 -12.97 3.73
CA GLU A 172 14.90 -12.61 3.78
C GLU A 172 14.40 -12.19 2.40
N LEU A 173 13.29 -12.78 1.93
CA LEU A 173 12.72 -12.42 0.62
C LEU A 173 12.34 -10.94 0.57
N GLY A 174 12.75 -10.25 -0.50
CA GLY A 174 12.52 -8.81 -0.64
C GLY A 174 13.51 -7.94 0.14
N TYR A 175 14.57 -8.53 0.71
CA TYR A 175 15.70 -7.80 1.24
C TYR A 175 16.45 -7.04 0.14
N GLN A 176 16.92 -5.85 0.49
CA GLN A 176 17.81 -5.02 -0.32
C GLN A 176 18.86 -4.36 0.60
N SER A 177 20.13 -4.49 0.21
CA SER A 177 21.25 -3.88 0.92
C SER A 177 21.22 -2.34 0.85
N PRO A 178 21.90 -1.65 1.79
CA PRO A 178 22.07 -0.21 1.70
C PRO A 178 22.72 0.20 0.38
N ALA A 179 22.25 1.30 -0.20
CA ALA A 179 22.88 1.84 -1.41
C ALA A 179 24.31 2.30 -1.12
N GLU A 180 25.27 1.83 -1.91
CA GLU A 180 26.65 2.29 -1.83
C GLU A 180 26.70 3.78 -2.14
N THR A 181 27.22 4.56 -1.19
CA THR A 181 27.63 5.94 -1.46
C THR A 181 28.76 5.85 -2.46
N GLY A 182 28.48 6.16 -3.73
CA GLY A 182 29.48 6.18 -4.78
C GLY A 182 30.76 6.80 -4.25
N SER A 183 31.83 6.01 -4.25
CA SER A 183 33.17 6.52 -4.05
C SER A 183 33.32 7.77 -4.91
N SER A 184 33.85 8.82 -4.29
CA SER A 184 34.48 9.90 -5.02
C SER A 184 35.22 9.30 -6.22
N LEU A 185 35.01 9.88 -7.40
CA LEU A 185 36.03 9.82 -8.43
C LEU A 185 37.31 10.34 -7.75
N GLU A 186 38.17 9.43 -7.31
CA GLU A 186 39.57 9.75 -7.10
C GLU A 186 40.10 10.05 -8.50
N GLU A 187 40.03 11.32 -8.90
CA GLU A 187 40.86 11.81 -9.98
C GLU A 187 42.31 11.58 -9.57
N GLN A 188 42.89 10.50 -10.09
CA GLN A 188 44.32 10.33 -10.11
C GLN A 188 44.93 11.58 -10.74
N LYS A 189 45.65 12.32 -9.89
CA LYS A 189 46.52 13.42 -10.28
C LYS A 189 47.62 12.88 -11.21
N SER A 190 47.43 12.97 -12.51
CA SER A 190 48.52 13.05 -13.49
C SER A 190 48.26 14.29 -14.35
N GLY A 191 49.04 15.34 -14.13
CA GLY A 191 48.95 16.55 -14.93
C GLY A 191 49.45 16.30 -16.35
N ASP A 192 48.68 16.77 -17.32
CA ASP A 192 49.19 17.61 -18.40
C ASP A 192 48.02 18.42 -18.99
N ALA A 193 48.27 19.68 -19.32
CA ALA A 193 47.26 20.64 -19.76
C ALA A 193 46.97 20.49 -21.25
N THR A 194 45.71 20.62 -21.68
CA THR A 194 45.26 21.45 -22.84
C THR A 194 43.71 21.51 -22.88
N GLU A 195 43.19 22.68 -23.23
CA GLU A 195 41.82 23.20 -23.22
C GLU A 195 40.79 22.61 -24.22
N VAL A 196 39.51 22.67 -23.79
CA VAL A 196 38.28 23.12 -24.50
C VAL A 196 37.48 22.17 -25.43
N SER A 197 36.26 21.87 -24.94
CA SER A 197 34.93 22.00 -25.59
C SER A 197 34.07 20.74 -25.47
N GLY A 198 33.04 20.83 -24.63
CA GLY A 198 32.16 19.71 -24.30
C GLY A 198 31.06 19.44 -25.32
N LYS A 199 30.57 18.18 -25.30
CA LYS A 199 29.15 17.80 -25.45
C LYS A 199 28.92 16.46 -24.73
N ARG A 200 27.87 16.43 -23.91
CA ARG A 200 27.51 15.44 -22.87
C ARG A 200 27.47 13.98 -23.35
N PRO A 201 28.10 13.02 -22.65
CA PRO A 201 27.77 11.60 -22.78
C PRO A 201 26.46 11.30 -22.04
N LEU A 202 25.66 10.41 -22.63
CA LEU A 202 24.41 9.89 -22.10
C LEU A 202 24.64 9.20 -20.74
N SER A 203 23.74 9.45 -19.79
CA SER A 203 23.74 8.82 -18.46
C SER A 203 23.68 7.29 -18.56
N PRO A 204 24.48 6.53 -17.79
CA PRO A 204 24.34 5.09 -17.74
C PRO A 204 23.01 4.71 -17.07
N THR A 205 22.22 3.89 -17.77
CA THR A 205 20.99 3.30 -17.26
C THR A 205 21.27 2.52 -15.98
N ILE A 206 20.71 2.99 -14.85
CA ILE A 206 20.65 2.20 -13.62
C ILE A 206 19.79 0.97 -13.93
N LYS A 207 20.42 -0.21 -14.00
CA LYS A 207 19.70 -1.48 -14.08
C LYS A 207 18.99 -1.73 -12.74
N CYS A 208 17.75 -1.26 -12.64
CA CYS A 208 16.83 -1.77 -11.65
C CYS A 208 16.43 -3.18 -12.11
N ASN A 209 17.09 -4.21 -11.56
CA ASN A 209 16.61 -5.58 -11.67
C ASN A 209 15.30 -5.68 -10.87
N PHE A 210 14.19 -5.31 -11.51
CA PHE A 210 12.88 -5.84 -11.14
C PHE A 210 12.84 -7.28 -11.63
N GLN A 211 13.34 -8.21 -10.81
CA GLN A 211 12.91 -9.59 -10.92
C GLN A 211 11.47 -9.61 -10.44
N VAL A 212 10.53 -9.50 -11.39
CA VAL A 212 9.13 -9.81 -11.17
C VAL A 212 9.07 -11.30 -10.83
N ILE A 213 8.50 -11.63 -9.68
CA ILE A 213 8.10 -12.99 -9.33
C ILE A 213 6.88 -13.35 -10.17
#